data_AF-A0A7S1QLY2-F1
#
_entry.id   AF-A0A7S1QLY2-F1
#
_cell.length_a   1.000
_cell.length_b   1.000
_cell.length_c   1.000
_cell.angle_alpha   90.00
_cell.angle_beta   90.00
_cell.angle_gamma   90.00
#
_symmetry.space_group_name_H-M   'P 1'
#
loop_
_entity.id
_entity.type
_entity.pdbx_description
1 polymer ?
#
loop_
_entity_poly.entity_id
_entity_poly.type
_entity_poly.pdbx_seq_one_letter_code
_entity_poly.pdbx_strand_id
1 'polypeptide(L)'
;VDIYEYAVGDIEAGADPAASGSFAQAAMFLDPLNKGGSSLVVQTARASSVTVNLTSLDRILSATGARIFGMKLAVEGYEAQALRGARRLLAQRAPCVLALELNRRHLEKANATMQEV
;
A
#
# COMPACT_ATOMS: atom_id res chain seq x y z
N VAL A 1 3.80 -19.23 -6.35
CA VAL A 1 4.19 -17.81 -6.34
C VAL A 1 3.95 -17.32 -4.93
N ASP A 2 5.03 -16.92 -4.24
CA ASP A 2 4.91 -16.25 -2.96
C ASP A 2 4.36 -14.84 -3.25
N ILE A 3 3.17 -14.52 -2.76
CA ILE A 3 2.42 -13.32 -3.18
C ILE A 3 2.70 -12.11 -2.29
N TYR A 4 3.58 -12.25 -1.30
CA TYR A 4 3.85 -11.25 -0.26
C TYR A 4 5.29 -10.73 -0.32
N GLU A 5 5.75 -10.34 -1.51
CA GLU A 5 7.11 -9.82 -1.67
C GLU A 5 7.25 -8.39 -1.13
N TYR A 6 6.23 -7.55 -1.35
CA TYR A 6 6.17 -6.18 -0.85
C TYR A 6 4.73 -5.76 -0.52
N ALA A 7 4.59 -4.79 0.37
CA ALA A 7 3.37 -4.03 0.57
C ALA A 7 3.57 -2.55 0.19
N VAL A 8 2.48 -1.87 -0.16
CA VAL A 8 2.52 -0.52 -0.74
C VAL A 8 2.05 0.51 0.29
N GLY A 9 2.84 1.55 0.50
CA GLY A 9 2.54 2.61 1.46
C GLY A 9 3.44 3.82 1.30
N ASP A 10 3.27 4.77 2.22
CA ASP A 10 4.23 5.85 2.37
C ASP A 10 5.52 5.28 2.96
N ILE A 11 6.64 5.64 2.35
CA ILE A 11 7.99 5.23 2.79
C ILE A 11 8.70 6.36 3.54
N GLU A 12 8.06 7.51 3.77
CA GLU A 12 8.59 8.60 4.61
C GLU A 12 8.52 8.32 6.13
N ALA A 13 8.65 7.05 6.52
CA ALA A 13 9.17 6.64 7.82
C ALA A 13 10.54 5.97 7.64
N GLY A 14 11.49 6.71 7.07
CA GLY A 14 12.92 6.38 7.10
C GLY A 14 13.59 6.18 5.73
N ALA A 15 14.02 7.29 5.13
CA ALA A 15 15.03 7.41 4.07
C ALA A 15 14.80 6.66 2.74
N ASP A 16 15.22 7.32 1.65
CA ASP A 16 15.29 6.73 0.32
C ASP A 16 16.10 5.40 0.33
N PRO A 17 15.45 4.24 0.10
CA PRO A 17 16.15 2.96 0.10
C PRO A 17 17.12 2.81 -1.09
N ALA A 18 16.99 3.63 -2.13
CA ALA A 18 17.95 3.63 -3.23
C ALA A 18 19.33 4.12 -2.78
N ALA A 19 19.40 4.88 -1.69
CA ALA A 19 20.64 5.32 -1.08
C ALA A 19 21.14 4.40 0.05
N SER A 20 20.26 3.63 0.71
CA SER A 20 20.61 2.82 1.90
C SER A 20 20.59 1.30 1.69
N GLY A 21 20.00 0.78 0.60
CA GLY A 21 19.85 -0.66 0.36
C GLY A 21 18.87 -1.38 1.29
N SER A 22 18.22 -0.65 2.22
CA SER A 22 17.35 -1.19 3.27
C SER A 22 15.90 -0.78 3.01
N PHE A 23 14.98 -1.76 2.92
CA PHE A 23 13.55 -1.49 2.87
C PHE A 23 13.00 -1.34 4.30
N ALA A 24 12.12 -0.36 4.51
CA ALA A 24 11.25 -0.37 5.69
C ALA A 24 10.42 -1.66 5.68
N GLN A 25 10.14 -2.23 6.86
CA GLN A 25 9.39 -3.49 6.98
C GLN A 25 8.09 -3.27 7.73
N ALA A 26 7.07 -4.04 7.37
CA ALA A 26 5.78 -4.06 8.05
C ALA A 26 5.34 -5.49 8.33
N ALA A 27 4.54 -5.66 9.39
CA ALA A 27 3.84 -6.91 9.64
C ALA A 27 2.58 -6.96 8.77
N MET A 28 2.49 -7.95 7.88
CA MET A 28 1.28 -8.27 7.14
C MET A 28 0.52 -9.38 7.86
N PHE A 29 -0.70 -9.10 8.29
CA PHE A 29 -1.60 -10.05 8.92
C PHE A 29 -2.33 -10.85 7.85
N LEU A 30 -2.18 -12.17 7.90
CA LEU A 30 -2.69 -13.07 6.89
C LEU A 30 -4.09 -13.56 7.24
N ASP A 31 -4.99 -13.47 6.28
CA ASP A 31 -6.25 -14.20 6.30
C ASP A 31 -6.04 -15.56 5.59
N PRO A 32 -6.05 -16.69 6.33
CA PRO A 32 -5.76 -18.00 5.77
C PRO A 32 -6.88 -18.51 4.85
N LEU A 33 -8.08 -17.93 4.92
CA LEU A 33 -9.24 -18.33 4.12
C LEU A 33 -9.41 -17.44 2.88
N ASN A 34 -9.03 -16.17 2.98
CA ASN A 34 -9.12 -15.20 1.90
C ASN A 34 -7.86 -14.35 1.80
N LYS A 35 -6.92 -14.73 0.91
CA LYS A 35 -5.68 -13.99 0.68
C LYS A 35 -5.89 -12.50 0.38
N GLY A 36 -6.97 -12.15 -0.34
CA GLY A 36 -7.31 -10.76 -0.64
C GLY A 36 -7.70 -9.95 0.59
N GLY A 37 -8.15 -10.60 1.66
CA GLY A 37 -8.43 -9.97 2.95
C GLY A 37 -7.20 -9.78 3.84
N SER A 38 -5.99 -10.13 3.40
CA SER A 38 -4.78 -9.92 4.20
C SER A 38 -4.37 -8.44 4.19
N SER A 39 -3.90 -7.91 5.32
CA SER A 39 -3.71 -6.45 5.49
C SER A 39 -2.50 -6.12 6.36
N LEU A 40 -1.94 -4.92 6.19
CA LEU A 40 -0.96 -4.34 7.11
C LEU A 40 -1.60 -3.81 8.40
N VAL A 41 -2.93 -3.72 8.42
CA VAL A 41 -3.72 -3.26 9.55
C VAL A 41 -4.07 -4.47 10.41
N VAL A 42 -3.84 -4.38 11.72
CA VAL A 42 -4.03 -5.52 12.66
C VAL A 42 -5.44 -6.11 12.52
N GLN A 43 -5.51 -7.40 12.18
CA GLN A 43 -6.76 -8.14 12.06
C GLN A 43 -6.95 -9.13 13.20
N THR A 44 -7.51 -8.68 14.33
CA THR A 44 -7.78 -9.50 15.54
C THR A 44 -6.55 -10.24 16.10
N ALA A 45 -6.61 -10.70 17.34
CA ALA A 45 -5.43 -11.25 18.03
C ALA A 45 -4.94 -12.63 17.54
N ARG A 46 -5.55 -13.21 16.49
CA ARG A 46 -5.31 -14.61 16.06
C ARG A 46 -4.80 -14.77 14.62
N ALA A 47 -4.59 -13.69 13.87
CA ALA A 47 -4.00 -13.80 12.54
C ALA A 47 -2.49 -14.08 12.65
N SER A 48 -1.98 -15.06 11.87
CA SER A 48 -0.55 -15.20 11.67
C SER A 48 -0.05 -13.97 10.89
N SER A 49 1.19 -13.53 11.18
CA SER A 49 1.80 -12.40 10.49
C SER A 49 3.09 -12.82 9.81
N VAL A 50 3.36 -12.22 8.66
CA VAL A 50 4.66 -12.29 7.99
C VAL A 50 5.25 -10.89 7.88
N THR A 51 6.57 -10.79 7.95
CA THR A 51 7.27 -9.52 7.71
C THR A 51 7.42 -9.32 6.21
N VAL A 52 6.95 -8.19 5.71
CA VAL A 52 7.06 -7.80 4.29
C VAL A 52 7.81 -6.49 4.16
N ASN A 53 8.50 -6.31 3.03
CA ASN A 53 9.13 -5.04 2.70
C ASN A 53 8.07 -4.02 2.26
N LEU A 54 8.22 -2.77 2.68
CA LEU A 54 7.41 -1.65 2.21
C LEU A 54 8.04 -1.01 0.99
N THR A 55 7.20 -0.65 0.03
CA THR A 55 7.55 0.13 -1.15
C THR A 55 6.46 1.16 -1.43
N SER A 56 6.70 2.07 -2.36
CA SER A 56 5.75 3.10 -2.77
C SER A 56 5.33 2.91 -4.23
N LEU A 57 4.14 3.40 -4.60
CA LEU A 57 3.68 3.37 -6.00
C LEU A 57 4.61 4.20 -6.90
N ASP A 58 5.11 5.33 -6.39
CA ASP A 58 6.12 6.14 -7.07
C ASP A 58 7.34 5.30 -7.43
N ARG A 59 7.82 4.44 -6.51
CA ARG A 59 8.98 3.60 -6.77
C ARG A 59 8.68 2.51 -7.79
N ILE A 60 7.59 1.76 -7.60
CA ILE A 60 7.19 0.66 -8.50
C ILE A 60 7.09 1.17 -9.94
N LEU A 61 6.53 2.37 -10.12
CA LEU A 61 6.20 2.91 -11.43
C LEU A 61 7.24 3.88 -11.97
N SER A 62 8.25 4.27 -11.19
CA SER A 62 9.34 5.16 -11.63
C SER A 62 10.15 4.59 -12.81
N ALA A 63 10.35 3.27 -12.81
CA ALA A 63 11.04 2.55 -13.88
C ALA A 63 10.20 2.45 -15.16
N THR A 64 8.89 2.68 -15.06
CA THR A 64 7.98 2.61 -16.21
C THR A 64 7.85 4.00 -16.84
N GLY A 65 8.06 4.11 -18.15
CA GLY A 65 7.72 5.32 -18.91
C GLY A 65 6.25 5.37 -19.33
N ALA A 66 5.47 4.34 -18.99
CA ALA A 66 4.12 4.13 -19.50
C ALA A 66 3.13 5.15 -18.90
N ARG A 67 2.14 5.55 -19.71
CA ARG A 67 0.96 6.27 -19.23
C ARG A 67 0.00 5.26 -18.61
N ILE A 68 -0.52 5.57 -17.43
CA ILE A 68 -1.50 4.75 -16.74
C ILE A 68 -2.88 5.16 -17.23
N PHE A 69 -3.61 4.25 -17.88
CA PHE A 69 -4.99 4.51 -18.29
C PHE A 69 -5.93 4.42 -17.09
N GLY A 70 -5.82 3.35 -16.29
CA GLY A 70 -6.65 3.13 -15.12
C GLY A 70 -5.85 2.57 -13.95
N MET A 71 -6.23 2.96 -12.74
CA MET A 71 -5.68 2.46 -11.48
C MET A 71 -6.83 2.03 -10.57
N LYS A 72 -6.77 0.79 -10.06
CA LYS A 72 -7.61 0.32 -8.95
C LYS A 72 -6.73 0.19 -7.71
N LEU A 73 -7.14 0.78 -6.60
CA LEU A 73 -6.46 0.66 -5.31
C LEU A 73 -7.43 0.07 -4.27
N ALA A 74 -7.07 -1.11 -3.75
CA ALA A 74 -7.77 -1.81 -2.69
C ALA A 74 -6.70 -2.48 -1.82
N VAL A 75 -6.38 -1.88 -0.67
CA VAL A 75 -5.26 -2.29 0.19
C VAL A 75 -5.72 -2.43 1.65
N GLU A 76 -6.98 -2.82 1.81
CA GLU A 76 -7.59 -3.23 3.07
C GLU A 76 -7.39 -2.23 4.22
N GLY A 77 -7.63 -0.95 3.95
CA GLY A 77 -7.56 0.15 4.93
C GLY A 77 -6.29 0.99 4.83
N TYR A 78 -5.30 0.57 4.04
CA TYR A 78 -4.03 1.27 3.88
C TYR A 78 -4.02 2.28 2.71
N GLU A 79 -5.20 2.65 2.17
CA GLU A 79 -5.34 3.44 0.94
C GLU A 79 -4.70 4.82 1.08
N ALA A 80 -4.89 5.50 2.22
CA ALA A 80 -4.30 6.81 2.47
C ALA A 80 -2.77 6.78 2.38
N GLN A 81 -2.15 5.74 2.94
CA GLN A 81 -0.70 5.56 2.91
C GLN A 81 -0.21 5.24 1.50
N ALA A 82 -0.90 4.34 0.80
CA ALA A 82 -0.56 4.02 -0.59
C ALA A 82 -0.67 5.25 -1.51
N LEU A 83 -1.67 6.12 -1.32
CA LEU A 83 -1.82 7.38 -2.06
C LEU A 83 -0.72 8.40 -1.71
N ARG A 84 -0.30 8.49 -0.45
CA ARG A 84 0.87 9.30 -0.05
C ARG A 84 2.14 8.82 -0.74
N GLY A 85 2.35 7.50 -0.80
CA GLY A 85 3.43 6.87 -1.57
C GLY A 85 3.30 7.00 -3.09
N ALA A 86 2.21 7.57 -3.60
CA ALA A 86 1.95 7.80 -5.02
C ALA A 86 1.97 9.29 -5.41
N ARG A 87 2.37 10.20 -4.50
CA ARG A 87 2.26 11.64 -4.69
C ARG A 87 2.93 12.12 -5.99
N ARG A 88 4.14 11.62 -6.30
CA ARG A 88 4.86 12.05 -7.51
C ARG A 88 4.21 11.49 -8.77
N LEU A 89 3.81 10.22 -8.74
CA LEU A 89 3.12 9.54 -9.82
C LEU A 89 1.82 10.26 -10.16
N LEU A 90 1.00 10.56 -9.15
CA LEU A 90 -0.27 11.24 -9.33
C LEU A 90 -0.09 12.68 -9.81
N ALA A 91 0.94 13.40 -9.33
CA ALA A 91 1.22 14.75 -9.78
C ALA A 91 1.72 14.81 -11.25
N GLN A 92 2.48 13.81 -11.69
CA GLN A 92 3.13 13.83 -13.01
C GLN A 92 2.37 13.03 -14.07
N ARG A 93 1.67 11.97 -13.65
CA ARG A 93 1.12 10.93 -14.52
C ARG A 93 -0.16 10.33 -13.90
N ALA A 94 -1.06 11.19 -13.44
CA ALA A 94 -2.36 10.76 -12.92
C ALA A 94 -3.05 9.79 -13.91
N PRO A 95 -3.63 8.68 -13.42
CA PRO A 95 -4.42 7.79 -14.27
C PRO A 95 -5.66 8.52 -14.79
N CYS A 96 -6.12 8.18 -15.99
CA CYS A 96 -7.38 8.72 -16.51
C CYS A 96 -8.59 8.27 -15.66
N VAL A 97 -8.52 7.06 -15.10
CA VAL A 97 -9.53 6.51 -14.20
C VAL A 97 -8.87 6.04 -12.90
N LEU A 98 -9.35 6.53 -11.77
CA LEU A 98 -8.96 6.06 -10.44
C LEU A 98 -10.16 5.45 -9.73
N ALA A 99 -10.08 4.17 -9.37
CA ALA A 99 -11.06 3.48 -8.56
C ALA A 99 -10.46 3.11 -7.20
N LEU A 100 -11.04 3.64 -6.12
CA LEU A 100 -10.63 3.36 -4.75
C LEU A 100 -11.68 2.50 -4.06
N GLU A 101 -11.25 1.44 -3.38
CA GLU A 101 -12.13 0.64 -2.53
C GLU A 101 -12.04 1.15 -1.09
N LEU A 102 -12.99 2.01 -0.71
CA LEU A 102 -13.02 2.62 0.63
C LEU A 102 -14.01 1.89 1.52
N ASN A 103 -13.48 1.12 2.47
CA ASN A 103 -14.27 0.52 3.54
C ASN A 103 -14.02 1.27 4.84
N ARG A 104 -15.04 1.98 5.35
CA ARG A 104 -14.93 2.76 6.59
C ARG A 104 -14.36 1.97 7.77
N ARG A 105 -14.76 0.71 7.95
CA ARG A 105 -14.25 -0.12 9.05
C ARG A 105 -12.77 -0.47 8.87
N HIS A 106 -12.28 -0.55 7.64
CA HIS A 106 -10.87 -0.83 7.37
C HIS A 106 -10.03 0.44 7.60
N LEU A 107 -10.53 1.60 7.17
CA LEU A 107 -9.90 2.90 7.44
C LEU A 107 -9.81 3.18 8.95
N GLU A 108 -10.90 2.97 9.70
CA GLU A 108 -10.91 3.17 11.16
C GLU A 108 -9.87 2.31 11.88
N LYS A 109 -9.69 1.04 11.47
CA LYS A 109 -8.64 0.17 12.01
C LYS A 109 -7.23 0.67 11.67
N ALA A 110 -7.08 1.34 10.53
CA ALA A 110 -5.82 1.93 10.09
C ALA A 110 -5.55 3.30 10.72
N ASN A 111 -6.40 3.77 11.63
CA ASN A 111 -6.40 5.14 12.15
C ASN A 111 -6.46 6.21 11.03
N ALA A 112 -7.20 5.92 9.96
CA ALA A 112 -7.44 6.82 8.85
C ALA A 112 -8.93 7.18 8.73
N THR A 113 -9.21 8.31 8.09
CA THR A 113 -10.54 8.84 7.84
C THR A 113 -10.84 8.94 6.36
N MET A 114 -12.12 9.08 6.00
CA MET A 114 -12.54 9.31 4.62
C MET A 114 -12.00 10.63 4.04
N GLN A 115 -11.68 11.62 4.89
CA GLN A 115 -11.10 12.89 4.44
C GLN A 115 -9.60 12.81 4.14
N GLU A 116 -8.91 11.79 4.64
CA GLU A 116 -7.46 11.59 4.42
C GLU A 116 -7.14 10.83 3.13
N VAL A 117 -8.17 10.34 2.42
CA VAL A 117 -8.10 9.61 1.16
C VAL A 117 -8.73 10.44 0.05
#